data_AF-A0A820M7P0-F1
#
_entry.id   AF-A0A820M7P0-F1
#
_cell.length_a   1.000
_cell.length_b   1.000
_cell.length_c   1.000
_cell.angle_alpha   90.00
_cell.angle_beta   90.00
_cell.angle_gamma   90.00
#
_symmetry.space_group_name_H-M   'P 1'
#
loop_
_entity.id
_entity.type
_entity.pdbx_description
1 polymer ?
#
loop_
_entity_poly.entity_id
_entity_poly.type
_entity_poly.pdbx_seq_one_letter_code
_entity_poly.pdbx_strand_id
1 'polypeptide(L)' 'MNNNRIQKWIIGSSNGTTVAGLASGASGSLSNTLNSPVGLALDSANNMYVSDKGNNRVMFWQSGALSGSLIAGT' A
#
# COMPACT_ATOMS: atom_id res chain seq x y z
N MET A 1 16.65 -2.35 -5.50
CA MET A 1 15.89 -3.23 -4.59
C MET A 1 14.44 -2.82 -4.68
N ASN A 2 13.53 -3.75 -4.96
CA ASN A 2 12.12 -3.43 -5.12
C ASN A 2 11.44 -3.51 -3.75
N ASN A 3 10.99 -2.38 -3.22
CA ASN A 3 10.21 -2.32 -1.98
C ASN A 3 8.97 -1.44 -2.17
N ASN A 4 8.20 -1.72 -3.22
CA ASN A 4 6.96 -1.00 -3.55
C ASN A 4 5.79 -1.55 -2.73
N ARG A 5 5.94 -1.53 -1.40
CA ARG A 5 4.95 -2.01 -0.45
C ARG A 5 4.92 -1.12 0.78
N ILE A 6 3.81 -1.13 1.49
CA ILE A 6 3.67 -0.50 2.79
C ILE A 6 3.72 -1.58 3.86
N GLN A 7 4.54 -1.33 4.90
CA GLN A 7 4.69 -2.26 6.01
C GLN A 7 4.32 -1.62 7.34
N LYS A 8 3.58 -2.36 8.15
CA LYS A 8 3.30 -2.04 9.55
C LYS A 8 4.30 -2.76 10.44
N TRP A 9 4.89 -2.03 11.38
CA TRP A 9 5.82 -2.55 12.38
C TRP A 9 5.22 -2.40 13.76
N ILE A 10 5.22 -3.49 14.53
CA ILE A 10 4.90 -3.44 15.95
C ILE A 10 6.17 -3.10 16.70
N ILE A 11 6.07 -2.20 17.69
CA ILE A 11 7.22 -1.80 18.52
C ILE A 11 7.85 -3.05 19.16
N GLY A 12 9.15 -3.22 18.98
CA GLY A 12 9.89 -4.40 19.45
C GLY A 12 9.83 -5.63 18.52
N SER A 13 9.09 -5.59 17.42
CA SER A 13 9.09 -6.66 16.42
C SER A 13 10.35 -6.61 15.55
N SER A 14 10.88 -7.80 15.22
CA SER A 14 11.93 -7.99 14.22
C SER A 14 11.41 -8.13 12.79
N ASN A 15 10.08 -8.25 12.62
CA ASN A 15 9.43 -8.44 11.32
C ASN A 15 8.29 -7.42 11.10
N GLY A 16 8.24 -6.87 9.90
CA GLY A 16 7.14 -6.02 9.44
C GLY A 16 6.08 -6.83 8.70
N THR A 17 4.81 -6.47 8.88
CA THR A 17 3.69 -7.04 8.12
C THR A 17 3.40 -6.18 6.90
N THR A 18 3.32 -6.78 5.71
CA THR A 18 2.90 -6.06 4.50
C THR A 18 1.40 -5.78 4.58
N VAL A 19 1.01 -4.51 4.49
CA VAL A 19 -0.39 -4.05 4.58
C VAL A 19 -0.91 -3.45 3.28
N ALA A 20 -0.03 -3.18 2.30
CA ALA A 20 -0.40 -2.93 0.91
C ALA A 20 0.78 -3.26 -0.02
N GLY A 21 0.46 -3.71 -1.23
CA GLY A 21 1.45 -4.20 -2.20
C GLY A 21 1.83 -5.67 -1.96
N LEU A 22 2.69 -6.20 -2.84
CA LEU A 22 3.13 -7.59 -2.75
C LEU A 22 4.19 -7.78 -1.66
N ALA A 23 4.18 -8.95 -1.01
CA ALA A 23 5.21 -9.34 -0.05
C ALA A 23 6.62 -9.41 -0.66
N SER A 24 6.74 -9.60 -1.98
CA SER A 24 8.01 -9.52 -2.70
C SER A 24 8.53 -8.08 -2.89
N GLY A 25 7.70 -7.06 -2.65
CA GLY A 25 8.01 -5.67 -2.95
C GLY A 25 8.02 -5.33 -4.44
N ALA A 26 7.63 -6.27 -5.31
CA ALA A 26 7.54 -6.06 -6.76
C ALA A 26 6.54 -4.94 -7.10
N SER A 27 6.91 -4.08 -8.04
CA SER A 27 6.03 -3.04 -8.55
C SER A 27 5.02 -3.60 -9.55
N GLY A 28 3.92 -2.88 -9.74
CA GLY A 28 2.90 -3.17 -10.75
C GLY A 28 1.76 -2.17 -10.71
N SER A 29 0.81 -2.33 -11.63
CA SER A 29 -0.39 -1.49 -11.75
C SER A 29 -1.70 -2.22 -11.42
N LEU A 30 -1.62 -3.49 -11.01
CA LEU A 30 -2.77 -4.26 -10.51
C LEU A 30 -3.24 -3.72 -9.15
N SER A 31 -4.44 -4.12 -8.72
CA SER A 31 -5.06 -3.71 -7.45
C SER A 31 -4.27 -4.12 -6.21
N ASN A 32 -3.49 -5.20 -6.27
CA ASN A 32 -2.65 -5.70 -5.19
C ASN A 32 -1.18 -5.26 -5.27
N THR A 33 -0.85 -4.37 -6.22
CA THR A 33 0.52 -3.87 -6.44
C THR A 33 0.55 -2.34 -6.35
N LEU A 34 1.73 -1.81 -6.00
CA LEU A 34 2.02 -0.39 -6.00
C LEU A 34 3.25 -0.14 -6.87
N ASN A 35 3.49 1.11 -7.23
CA ASN A 35 4.63 1.56 -8.00
C ASN A 35 5.11 2.92 -7.46
N SER A 36 6.24 2.90 -6.76
CA SER A 36 6.81 4.09 -6.11
C SER A 36 5.81 4.87 -5.24
N PRO A 37 5.12 4.22 -4.28
CA PRO A 37 4.20 4.94 -3.39
C PRO A 37 4.96 5.96 -2.54
N VAL A 38 4.38 7.15 -2.34
CA VAL A 38 5.07 8.29 -1.69
C VAL A 38 4.40 8.81 -0.43
N GLY A 39 3.17 8.39 -0.14
CA GLY A 39 2.44 8.85 1.02
C GLY A 39 1.28 7.93 1.35
N LEU A 40 0.89 7.95 2.62
CA LEU A 40 -0.30 7.26 3.10
C LEU A 40 -1.04 8.12 4.13
N ALA A 41 -2.36 7.96 4.18
CA ALA A 41 -3.20 8.45 5.26
C ALA A 41 -4.11 7.32 5.75
N LEU A 42 -4.53 7.41 7.02
CA LEU A 42 -5.49 6.49 7.63
C LEU A 42 -6.75 7.24 8.02
N ASP A 43 -7.91 6.62 7.86
CA ASP A 43 -9.16 7.08 8.47
C ASP A 43 -9.38 6.48 9.87
N SER A 44 -10.47 6.86 10.54
CA SER A 44 -10.80 6.38 11.89
C SER A 44 -11.14 4.88 11.95
N ALA A 45 -11.41 4.25 10.81
CA ALA A 45 -11.62 2.80 10.70
C ALA A 45 -10.32 2.06 10.33
N ASN A 46 -9.18 2.76 10.32
CA ASN A 46 -7.87 2.26 9.88
C ASN A 46 -7.82 1.81 8.41
N ASN A 47 -8.73 2.28 7.55
CA ASN A 47 -8.54 2.10 6.13
C ASN A 47 -7.45 3.05 5.64
N MET A 48 -6.73 2.63 4.61
CA MET A 48 -5.55 3.31 4.12
C MET A 48 -5.78 3.90 2.74
N TYR A 49 -5.31 5.12 2.55
CA TYR A 49 -5.31 5.84 1.29
C TYR A 49 -3.85 6.02 0.90
N VAL A 50 -3.45 5.48 -0.25
CA VAL A 50 -2.05 5.43 -0.70
C VAL A 50 -1.89 6.23 -1.98
N SER A 51 -0.97 7.19 -1.96
CA SER A 51 -0.53 7.91 -3.16
C SER A 51 0.46 7.04 -3.93
N ASP A 52 -0.04 6.36 -4.96
CA ASP A 52 0.70 5.43 -5.81
C ASP A 52 1.33 6.17 -7.00
N LYS A 53 2.35 6.98 -6.71
CA LYS A 53 2.90 8.01 -7.61
C LYS A 53 3.29 7.47 -8.99
N GLY A 54 3.97 6.34 -9.05
CA GLY A 54 4.45 5.75 -10.30
C GLY A 54 3.32 5.28 -11.21
N ASN A 55 2.12 5.09 -10.65
CA ASN A 55 0.91 4.77 -11.39
C ASN A 55 -0.07 5.96 -11.46
N ASN A 56 0.33 7.17 -11.07
CA ASN A 56 -0.52 8.38 -11.13
C ASN A 56 -1.92 8.23 -10.50
N ARG A 57 -2.02 7.46 -9.41
CA ARG A 57 -3.31 7.12 -8.79
C ARG A 57 -3.29 7.18 -7.27
N VAL A 58 -4.48 7.23 -6.70
CA VAL A 58 -4.71 7.05 -5.26
C VAL A 58 -5.49 5.75 -5.08
N MET A 59 -4.95 4.87 -4.23
CA MET A 59 -5.53 3.57 -3.91
C MET A 59 -6.09 3.57 -2.50
N PHE A 60 -7.32 3.11 -2.36
CA PHE A 60 -7.94 2.80 -1.07
C PHE A 60 -7.68 1.34 -0.71
N TRP A 61 -7.33 1.06 0.53
CA TRP A 61 -7.16 -0.27 1.08
C TRP A 61 -7.96 -0.38 2.37
N GLN A 62 -8.99 -1.22 2.37
CA GLN A 62 -9.70 -1.54 3.59
C GLN A 62 -8.75 -2.21 4.59
N SER A 63 -8.90 -1.92 5.88
CA SER A 63 -8.06 -2.54 6.91
C SER A 63 -8.08 -4.06 6.82
N GLY A 64 -6.90 -4.67 6.65
CA GLY A 64 -6.73 -6.12 6.49
C GLY A 64 -6.98 -6.68 5.08
N ALA A 65 -7.31 -5.85 4.10
CA ALA A 65 -7.51 -6.29 2.72
C ALA A 65 -6.18 -6.71 2.04
N LEU A 66 -6.27 -7.66 1.10
CA LEU A 66 -5.14 -8.11 0.28
C LEU A 66 -5.00 -7.33 -1.04
N SER A 67 -5.93 -6.45 -1.34
CA SER A 67 -5.94 -5.64 -2.57
C SER A 67 -6.63 -4.31 -2.31
N GLY A 68 -6.23 -3.29 -3.04
CA GLY A 68 -6.85 -1.98 -3.00
C GLY A 68 -7.87 -1.74 -4.10
N SER A 69 -8.60 -0.64 -3.98
CA SER A 69 -9.52 -0.11 -4.98
C SER A 69 -9.01 1.25 -5.47
N LEU A 70 -9.11 1.50 -6.77
CA LEU A 70 -8.82 2.81 -7.34
C LEU A 70 -9.90 3.79 -6.88
N ILE A 71 -9.50 4.93 -6.33
CA ILE A 71 -10.43 5.99 -5.89
C ILE A 71 -10.17 7.35 -6.53
N ALA A 72 -9.00 7.56 -7.14
CA ALA A 72 -8.68 8.72 -7.97
C ALA A 72 -7.49 8.45 -8.89
N GLY A 73 -7.44 9.11 -10.05
CA GLY A 73 -6.39 8.93 -11.05
C GLY A 73 -6.66 7.79 -12.04
N THR A 74 -5.63 7.36 -12.76
CA THR A 74 -5.72 6.38 -13.86
C THR A 74 -4.56 5.40 -13.83
#